data_AF-A0A5J4QAF4-F1
#
_entry.id   AF-A0A5J4QAF4-F1
#
_cell.length_a   1.000
_cell.length_b   1.000
_cell.length_c   1.000
_cell.angle_alpha   90.00
_cell.angle_beta   90.00
_cell.angle_gamma   90.00
#
_symmetry.space_group_name_H-M   'P 1'
#
loop_
_entity.id
_entity.type
_entity.pdbx_description
1 polymer ?
#
loop_
_entity_poly.entity_id
_entity_poly.type
_entity_poly.pdbx_seq_one_letter_code
_entity_poly.pdbx_strand_id
1 'polypeptide(L)'
;MTNNNVPISRELVDKTIQEYHITDFSKATIREVKAITTIVETISEVEFIKMEMGVPGIPPSNVGVDAEIEALRNGIAGIYPDINGLPELKEEAARFVKAFINIDIRPEGCVPVT
;
A
#
# COMPACT_ATOMS: atom_id res chain seq x y z
N MET A 1 0.28 -20.37 26.85
CA MET A 1 0.42 -19.38 27.93
C MET A 1 -0.73 -18.39 27.77
N THR A 2 -1.64 -18.28 28.72
CA THR A 2 -2.69 -17.26 28.67
C THR A 2 -2.07 -15.91 29.03
N ASN A 3 -1.99 -15.02 28.05
CA ASN A 3 -1.47 -13.67 28.26
C ASN A 3 -2.53 -12.90 29.08
N ASN A 4 -2.25 -12.63 30.36
CA ASN A 4 -3.19 -11.94 31.26
C ASN A 4 -3.36 -10.44 30.93
N ASN A 5 -2.72 -9.96 29.86
CA ASN A 5 -2.77 -8.56 29.41
C ASN A 5 -3.95 -8.27 28.45
N VAL A 6 -4.83 -9.25 28.20
CA VAL A 6 -6.07 -9.09 27.43
C VAL A 6 -7.26 -9.34 28.37
N PRO A 7 -8.25 -8.43 28.44
CA PRO A 7 -8.39 -7.20 27.65
C PRO A 7 -7.35 -6.13 28.01
N ILE A 8 -6.91 -5.38 26.99
CA ILE A 8 -6.01 -4.24 27.16
C ILE A 8 -6.72 -3.18 28.01
N SER A 9 -5.96 -2.48 28.88
CA SER A 9 -6.48 -1.41 29.71
C SER A 9 -7.20 -0.33 28.88
N ARG A 10 -8.47 -0.09 29.20
CA ARG A 10 -9.24 0.99 28.56
C ARG A 10 -8.61 2.36 28.80
N GLU A 11 -8.09 2.62 30.00
CA GLU A 11 -7.45 3.89 30.35
C GLU A 11 -6.23 4.16 29.45
N LEU A 12 -5.45 3.12 29.15
CA LEU A 12 -4.32 3.22 28.22
C LEU A 12 -4.81 3.64 26.82
N VAL A 13 -5.83 2.95 26.29
CA VAL A 13 -6.38 3.23 24.96
C VAL A 13 -6.98 4.64 24.89
N ASP A 14 -7.82 5.00 25.86
CA ASP A 14 -8.49 6.30 25.91
C ASP A 14 -7.46 7.45 26.03
N LYS A 15 -6.39 7.26 26.83
CA LYS A 15 -5.30 8.24 26.95
C LYS A 15 -4.54 8.41 25.63
N THR A 16 -4.19 7.31 24.96
CA THR A 16 -3.49 7.39 23.67
C THR A 16 -4.36 8.05 22.59
N ILE A 17 -5.67 7.79 22.56
CA ILE A 17 -6.60 8.49 21.64
C ILE A 17 -6.63 10.00 21.92
N GLN A 18 -6.67 10.39 23.20
CA GLN A 18 -6.67 11.81 23.60
C GLN A 18 -5.36 12.53 23.24
N GLU A 19 -4.21 11.87 23.40
CA GLU A 19 -2.90 12.40 23.02
C GLU A 19 -2.80 12.70 21.51
N TYR A 20 -3.54 11.97 20.68
CA TYR A 20 -3.65 12.23 19.23
C TYR A 20 -4.72 13.26 18.87
N HIS A 21 -5.39 13.87 19.85
CA HIS A 21 -6.47 14.85 19.65
C HIS A 21 -7.65 14.33 18.81
N ILE A 22 -7.89 13.02 18.85
CA ILE A 22 -8.99 12.39 18.11
C ILE A 22 -10.25 12.48 18.97
N THR A 23 -11.17 13.34 18.55
CA THR A 23 -12.46 13.55 19.24
C THR A 23 -13.49 12.48 18.89
N ASP A 24 -13.40 11.90 17.69
CA ASP A 24 -14.26 10.84 17.18
C ASP A 24 -13.40 9.78 16.51
N PHE A 25 -13.16 8.67 17.21
CA PHE A 25 -12.33 7.58 16.71
C PHE A 25 -12.89 6.95 15.44
N SER A 26 -14.21 7.03 15.19
CA SER A 26 -14.82 6.50 13.96
C SER A 26 -14.40 7.26 12.69
N LYS A 27 -13.83 8.46 12.86
CA LYS A 27 -13.31 9.32 11.78
C LYS A 27 -11.78 9.38 11.75
N ALA A 28 -11.11 8.61 12.60
CA ALA A 28 -9.66 8.56 12.62
C ALA A 28 -9.15 8.09 11.24
N THR A 29 -8.14 8.79 10.75
CA THR A 29 -7.41 8.40 9.55
C THR A 29 -6.64 7.10 9.81
N ILE A 30 -6.34 6.37 8.74
CA ILE A 30 -5.52 5.14 8.82
C ILE A 30 -4.16 5.37 9.51
N ARG A 31 -3.58 6.57 9.35
CA ARG A 31 -2.31 6.94 9.97
C ARG A 31 -2.44 7.07 11.48
N GLU A 32 -3.53 7.68 11.94
CA GLU A 32 -3.83 7.83 13.36
C GLU A 32 -4.12 6.48 14.01
N VAL A 33 -4.95 5.64 13.39
CA VAL A 33 -5.25 4.30 13.89
C VAL A 33 -3.96 3.49 14.04
N LYS A 34 -3.10 3.46 13.01
CA LYS A 34 -1.82 2.77 13.05
C LYS A 34 -0.90 3.28 14.17
N ALA A 35 -0.86 4.60 14.37
CA ALA A 35 -0.01 5.22 15.38
C ALA A 35 -0.47 4.87 16.80
N ILE A 36 -1.79 4.92 17.05
CA ILE A 36 -2.39 4.52 18.33
C ILE A 36 -2.11 3.04 18.60
N THR A 37 -2.37 2.16 17.62
CA THR A 37 -2.10 0.73 17.76
C THR A 37 -0.63 0.47 18.11
N THR A 38 0.31 1.16 17.46
CA THR A 38 1.75 0.99 17.73
C THR A 38 2.12 1.37 19.17
N ILE A 39 1.56 2.46 19.70
CA ILE A 39 1.82 2.91 21.08
C ILE A 39 1.19 1.94 22.09
N VAL A 40 -0.05 1.53 21.84
CA VAL A 40 -0.75 0.59 22.71
C VAL A 40 -0.03 -0.77 22.72
N GLU A 41 0.43 -1.28 21.57
CA GLU A 41 1.27 -2.49 21.48
C GLU A 41 2.55 -2.35 22.30
N THR A 42 3.24 -1.21 22.18
CA THR A 42 4.51 -0.95 22.88
C THR A 42 4.33 -0.93 24.39
N ILE A 43 3.24 -0.34 24.90
CA ILE A 43 3.01 -0.20 26.34
C ILE A 43 2.38 -1.48 26.93
N SER A 44 1.49 -2.15 26.19
CA SER A 44 0.79 -3.35 26.67
C SER A 44 1.56 -4.65 26.45
N GLU A 45 2.59 -4.63 25.59
CA GLU A 45 3.29 -5.82 25.09
C GLU A 45 2.34 -6.85 24.44
N VAL A 46 1.17 -6.41 23.99
CA VAL A 46 0.18 -7.22 23.27
C VAL A 46 0.21 -6.82 21.81
N GLU A 47 0.61 -7.73 20.93
CA GLU A 47 0.52 -7.56 19.48
C GLU A 47 -0.93 -7.61 19.00
N PHE A 48 -1.30 -6.67 18.13
CA PHE A 48 -2.63 -6.61 17.52
C PHE A 48 -2.66 -7.42 16.23
N ILE A 49 -3.83 -7.98 15.94
CA ILE A 49 -4.14 -8.50 14.61
C ILE A 49 -4.47 -7.29 13.72
N LYS A 50 -3.48 -6.88 12.92
CA LYS A 50 -3.57 -5.73 11.99
C LYS A 50 -4.29 -6.14 10.71
N MET A 51 -5.46 -5.56 10.48
CA MET A 51 -6.32 -5.81 9.31
C MET A 51 -6.65 -4.52 8.54
N GLU A 52 -6.01 -3.41 8.91
CA GLU A 52 -6.32 -2.07 8.43
C GLU A 52 -5.64 -1.74 7.09
N MET A 53 -4.51 -2.38 6.78
CA MET A 53 -3.71 -2.08 5.60
C MET A 53 -4.11 -2.99 4.43
N GLY A 54 -4.67 -2.41 3.36
CA GLY A 54 -4.95 -3.08 2.09
C GLY A 54 -3.72 -3.25 1.19
N VAL A 55 -2.56 -3.63 1.76
CA VAL A 55 -1.30 -3.80 1.03
C VAL A 55 -1.10 -5.29 0.69
N PRO A 56 -0.65 -5.64 -0.53
CA PRO A 56 -0.38 -7.03 -0.89
C PRO A 56 0.62 -7.69 0.06
N GLY A 57 0.25 -8.83 0.65
CA GLY A 57 1.11 -9.64 1.52
C GLY A 57 1.92 -10.72 0.76
N ILE A 58 2.00 -10.61 -0.57
CA ILE A 58 2.69 -11.56 -1.44
C ILE A 58 3.93 -10.90 -2.07
N PRO A 59 4.98 -11.68 -2.37
CA PRO A 59 6.16 -11.14 -3.05
C PRO A 59 5.80 -10.64 -4.45
N PRO A 60 6.53 -9.64 -4.97
CA PRO A 60 6.36 -9.18 -6.35
C PRO A 60 6.67 -10.31 -7.35
N SER A 61 6.11 -10.22 -8.56
CA SER A 61 6.39 -11.17 -9.63
C SER A 61 7.83 -11.04 -10.12
N ASN A 62 8.56 -12.16 -10.25
CA ASN A 62 9.92 -12.18 -10.79
C ASN A 62 10.00 -11.55 -12.19
N VAL A 63 8.95 -11.70 -13.01
CA VAL A 63 8.91 -11.13 -14.37
C VAL A 63 9.06 -9.60 -14.33
N GLY A 64 8.41 -8.92 -13.40
CA GLY A 64 8.51 -7.47 -13.24
C GLY A 64 9.86 -7.06 -12.65
N VAL A 65 10.30 -7.76 -11.61
CA VAL A 65 11.57 -7.47 -10.92
C VAL A 65 12.76 -7.60 -11.87
N ASP A 66 12.82 -8.68 -12.66
CA ASP A 66 13.91 -8.92 -13.60
C ASP A 66 13.92 -7.87 -14.73
N ALA A 67 12.74 -7.50 -15.25
CA ALA A 67 12.61 -6.45 -16.27
C ALA A 67 13.06 -5.08 -15.76
N GLU A 68 12.72 -4.71 -14.52
CA GLU A 68 13.17 -3.46 -13.91
C GLU A 68 14.69 -3.45 -13.70
N ILE A 69 15.27 -4.56 -13.22
CA ILE A 69 16.73 -4.71 -13.06
C ILE A 69 17.44 -4.52 -14.39
N GLU A 70 16.94 -5.15 -15.46
CA GLU A 70 17.49 -5.01 -16.81
C GLU A 70 17.39 -3.57 -17.31
N ALA A 71 16.23 -2.93 -17.18
CA ALA A 71 16.03 -1.54 -17.59
C ALA A 71 16.99 -0.58 -16.86
N LEU A 72 17.21 -0.79 -15.56
CA LEU A 72 18.17 -0.03 -14.76
C LEU A 72 19.61 -0.24 -15.24
N ARG A 73 20.01 -1.48 -15.53
CA ARG A 73 21.33 -1.80 -16.10
C ARG A 73 21.55 -1.15 -17.46
N ASN A 74 20.48 -1.01 -18.24
CA ASN A 74 20.48 -0.33 -19.53
C ASN A 74 20.43 1.21 -19.42
N GLY A 75 20.44 1.76 -18.22
CA GLY A 75 20.62 3.20 -17.97
C GLY A 75 19.34 4.03 -17.95
N ILE A 76 18.16 3.42 -17.82
CA ILE A 76 16.88 4.13 -17.85
C ILE A 76 16.75 5.23 -16.79
N ALA A 77 17.46 5.09 -15.66
CA ALA A 77 17.40 6.03 -14.53
C ALA A 77 17.86 7.46 -14.88
N GLY A 78 18.67 7.63 -15.93
CA GLY A 78 19.13 8.94 -16.41
C GLY A 78 18.23 9.58 -17.47
N ILE A 79 17.15 8.91 -17.87
CA ILE A 79 16.32 9.29 -19.00
C ILE A 79 14.91 9.63 -18.51
N TYR A 80 14.43 10.82 -18.86
CA TYR A 80 13.03 11.16 -18.59
C TYR A 80 12.12 10.26 -19.44
N PRO A 81 11.04 9.71 -18.86
CA PRO A 81 10.02 9.03 -19.64
C PRO A 81 9.44 9.96 -20.71
N ASP A 82 8.97 9.38 -21.81
CA ASP A 82 8.17 10.13 -22.78
C ASP A 82 6.98 10.81 -22.07
N ILE A 83 6.64 12.03 -22.48
CA ILE A 83 5.55 12.80 -21.88
C ILE A 83 4.20 12.08 -21.95
N ASN A 84 4.02 11.17 -22.91
CA ASN A 84 2.82 10.37 -23.09
C ASN A 84 2.90 9.01 -22.38
N GLY A 85 3.99 8.72 -21.69
CA GLY A 85 4.33 7.44 -21.10
C GLY A 85 5.08 6.51 -22.06
N LEU A 86 5.67 5.44 -21.51
CA LEU A 86 6.41 4.43 -22.26
C LEU A 86 5.49 3.74 -23.31
N PRO A 87 5.79 3.79 -24.62
CA PRO A 87 4.94 3.21 -25.66
C PRO A 87 4.60 1.73 -25.44
N GLU A 88 5.59 0.92 -25.04
CA GLU A 88 5.43 -0.50 -24.79
C GLU A 88 4.43 -0.77 -23.67
N LEU A 89 4.43 0.05 -22.61
CA LEU A 89 3.46 -0.07 -21.53
C LEU A 89 2.03 0.25 -22.00
N LYS A 90 1.88 1.23 -22.90
CA LYS A 90 0.57 1.62 -23.44
C LYS A 90 -0.01 0.53 -24.34
N GLU A 91 0.82 -0.09 -25.17
CA GLU A 91 0.42 -1.19 -26.04
C GLU A 91 0.02 -2.44 -25.24
N GLU A 92 0.83 -2.83 -24.25
CA GLU A 92 0.53 -3.98 -23.40
C GLU A 92 -0.68 -3.73 -22.50
N ALA A 93 -0.91 -2.50 -22.04
CA ALA A 93 -2.13 -2.13 -21.31
C ALA A 93 -3.39 -2.31 -22.19
N ALA A 94 -3.35 -1.85 -23.45
CA ALA A 94 -4.47 -2.04 -24.38
C ALA A 94 -4.74 -3.53 -24.63
N ARG A 95 -3.68 -4.33 -24.83
CA ARG A 95 -3.78 -5.80 -24.98
C ARG A 95 -4.35 -6.47 -23.73
N PHE A 96 -3.93 -6.03 -22.54
CA PHE A 96 -4.43 -6.53 -21.26
C PHE A 96 -5.93 -6.28 -21.12
N VAL A 97 -6.38 -5.05 -21.38
CA VAL A 97 -7.82 -4.71 -21.31
C VAL A 97 -8.62 -5.55 -22.30
N LYS A 98 -8.12 -5.77 -23.52
CA LYS A 98 -8.78 -6.67 -24.47
C LYS A 98 -8.81 -8.12 -23.97
N ALA A 99 -7.71 -8.64 -23.44
CA ALA A 99 -7.61 -10.04 -23.03
C ALA A 99 -8.44 -10.37 -21.78
N PHE A 100 -8.47 -9.47 -20.80
CA PHE A 100 -9.06 -9.75 -19.47
C PHE A 100 -10.41 -9.09 -19.25
N ILE A 101 -10.73 -8.02 -19.98
CA ILE A 101 -11.98 -7.26 -19.86
C ILE A 101 -12.81 -7.34 -21.16
N ASN A 102 -12.20 -7.76 -22.27
CA ASN A 102 -12.82 -7.84 -23.60
C ASN A 102 -13.34 -6.50 -24.12
N ILE A 103 -12.59 -5.42 -23.86
CA ILE A 103 -12.85 -4.09 -24.39
C ILE A 103 -11.70 -3.68 -25.29
N ASP A 104 -12.02 -3.15 -26.46
CA ASP A 104 -11.05 -2.57 -27.37
C ASP A 104 -10.79 -1.11 -26.98
N ILE A 105 -9.57 -0.83 -26.52
CA ILE A 105 -9.07 0.52 -26.26
C ILE A 105 -7.83 0.76 -27.12
N ARG A 106 -7.66 2.01 -27.58
CA ARG A 106 -6.45 2.37 -28.30
C ARG A 106 -5.32 2.68 -27.31
N PRO A 107 -4.05 2.34 -27.61
CA PRO A 107 -2.92 2.61 -26.71
C PRO A 107 -2.81 4.08 -26.27
N GLU A 108 -3.21 5.05 -27.09
CA GLU A 108 -3.17 6.47 -26.73
C GLU A 108 -4.04 6.79 -25.51
N GLY A 109 -5.11 6.00 -25.30
CA GLY A 109 -5.99 6.11 -24.13
C GLY A 109 -5.45 5.47 -22.85
N CYS A 110 -4.33 4.73 -22.92
CA CYS A 110 -3.67 4.14 -21.74
C CYS A 110 -2.66 5.14 -21.18
N VAL A 111 -2.93 5.75 -20.03
CA VAL A 111 -2.06 6.80 -19.45
C VAL A 111 -1.40 6.26 -18.18
N PRO A 112 -0.07 6.03 -18.18
CA PRO A 112 0.66 5.67 -16.96
C PRO A 112 0.60 6.79 -15.92
N VAL A 113 0.44 6.42 -14.65
CA VAL A 113 0.38 7.34 -13.50
C VAL A 113 1.31 6.86 -12.39
N THR A 114 1.69 7.76 -11.50
CA THR A 114 2.52 7.52 -10.31
C THR A 114 1.68 7.25 -9.07
#